data_AF-A0A6M1N7E0-F1
#
_entry.id   AF-A0A6M1N7E0-F1
#
_cell.length_a   1.000
_cell.length_b   1.000
_cell.length_c   1.000
_cell.angle_alpha   90.00
_cell.angle_beta   90.00
_cell.angle_gamma   90.00
#
_symmetry.space_group_name_H-M   'P 1'
#
loop_
_entity.id
_entity.type
_entity.pdbx_description
1 polymer ?
#
loop_
_entity_poly.entity_id
_entity_poly.type
_entity_poly.pdbx_seq_one_letter_code
_entity_poly.pdbx_strand_id
1 'polypeptide(L)'
;MKRPTLRSHNISNTSLDIYASGILKQMKKNSDVFVDPTPSLEELETILLEFRHAVMNAKYRDQRAILLRNQKRKELFRVLRILSFYVARVADGDERLILLSGYAPSRTPGSTGDNPKPDNFRAKPEIDSNSIDLLVNPGRPARMYQFEYRKKDGEDTWHIQLSSNSRCRITNLERFQEYEFRVSYIGKTAKLFYSDIISSYVY
;
A
#
# COMPACT_ATOMS: atom_id res chain seq x y z
N MET A 1 -8.41 -11.25 8.69
CA MET A 1 -9.62 -10.66 9.30
C MET A 1 -10.10 -9.50 8.46
N LYS A 2 -11.41 -9.44 8.21
CA LYS A 2 -12.05 -8.37 7.44
C LYS A 2 -12.24 -7.15 8.32
N ARG A 3 -12.03 -5.96 7.75
CA ARG A 3 -12.13 -4.69 8.48
C ARG A 3 -13.09 -3.75 7.76
N PRO A 4 -13.88 -2.94 8.46
CA PRO A 4 -14.63 -1.84 7.87
C PRO A 4 -13.68 -0.90 7.10
N THR A 5 -14.05 -0.53 5.89
CA THR A 5 -13.28 0.40 5.07
C THR A 5 -13.98 1.74 4.95
N LEU A 6 -13.19 2.81 5.07
CA LEU A 6 -13.61 4.17 4.79
C LEU A 6 -13.28 4.48 3.33
N ARG A 7 -14.21 5.08 2.59
CA ARG A 7 -13.92 5.69 1.29
C ARG A 7 -13.10 6.96 1.50
N SER A 8 -11.82 6.81 1.82
CA SER A 8 -10.94 7.91 2.27
C SER A 8 -10.38 8.75 1.13
N HIS A 9 -10.29 8.19 -0.09
CA HIS A 9 -9.66 8.90 -1.21
C HIS A 9 -10.69 9.52 -2.15
N ASN A 10 -10.58 10.85 -2.32
CA ASN A 10 -11.23 11.63 -3.37
C ASN A 10 -12.77 11.56 -3.45
N ILE A 11 -13.46 11.40 -2.30
CA ILE A 11 -14.92 11.45 -2.25
C ILE A 11 -15.43 12.90 -2.34
N SER A 12 -16.44 13.17 -3.16
CA SER A 12 -17.08 14.50 -3.24
C SER A 12 -17.80 14.84 -1.91
N ASN A 13 -18.07 16.11 -1.64
CA ASN A 13 -18.81 16.50 -0.42
C ASN A 13 -20.21 15.89 -0.40
N THR A 14 -20.90 15.84 -1.53
CA THR A 14 -22.23 15.22 -1.68
C THR A 14 -22.16 13.71 -1.42
N SER A 15 -21.15 13.04 -2.00
CA SER A 15 -20.96 11.60 -1.80
C SER A 15 -20.60 11.28 -0.35
N LEU A 16 -19.84 12.15 0.32
CA LEU A 16 -19.51 12.00 1.74
C LEU A 16 -20.75 12.14 2.63
N ASP A 17 -21.62 13.11 2.32
CA ASP A 17 -22.88 13.32 3.03
C ASP A 17 -23.82 12.10 2.92
N ILE A 18 -24.00 11.60 1.69
CA ILE A 18 -24.81 10.40 1.43
C ILE A 18 -24.24 9.19 2.17
N TYR A 19 -22.90 9.02 2.14
CA TYR A 19 -22.24 7.91 2.80
C TYR A 19 -22.39 7.95 4.32
N ALA A 20 -22.13 9.10 4.95
CA ALA A 20 -22.27 9.28 6.39
C ALA A 20 -23.73 9.11 6.85
N SER A 21 -24.69 9.65 6.08
CA SER A 21 -26.13 9.47 6.34
C SER A 21 -26.56 8.01 6.23
N GLY A 22 -26.00 7.27 5.27
CA GLY A 22 -26.24 5.85 5.11
C GLY A 22 -25.79 5.03 6.31
N ILE A 23 -24.58 5.31 6.83
CA ILE A 23 -24.05 4.68 8.04
C ILE A 23 -24.93 4.98 9.25
N LEU A 24 -25.26 6.27 9.47
CA LEU A 24 -26.14 6.68 10.58
C LEU A 24 -27.49 5.93 10.53
N LYS A 25 -28.13 5.89 9.36
CA LYS A 25 -29.42 5.21 9.17
C LYS A 25 -29.33 3.70 9.45
N GLN A 26 -28.28 3.04 8.96
CA GLN A 26 -28.11 1.60 9.14
C GLN A 26 -27.77 1.23 10.59
N MET A 27 -26.92 2.01 11.25
CA MET A 27 -26.61 1.79 12.67
C MET A 27 -27.82 2.05 13.57
N LYS A 28 -28.61 3.10 13.31
CA LYS A 28 -29.88 3.35 14.03
C LYS A 28 -30.89 2.21 13.82
N LYS A 29 -30.97 1.65 12.61
CA LYS A 29 -31.86 0.51 12.32
C LYS A 29 -31.44 -0.77 13.06
N ASN A 30 -30.14 -0.97 13.26
CA ASN A 30 -29.56 -2.17 13.85
C ASN A 30 -29.05 -1.92 15.27
N SER A 31 -29.82 -1.17 16.07
CA SER A 31 -29.47 -0.80 17.45
C SER A 31 -29.22 -2.00 18.36
N ASP A 32 -29.89 -3.12 18.09
CA ASP A 32 -29.75 -4.35 18.89
C ASP A 32 -28.36 -4.98 18.77
N VAL A 33 -27.69 -4.74 17.64
CA VAL A 33 -26.35 -5.27 17.34
C VAL A 33 -25.26 -4.29 17.78
N PHE A 34 -25.51 -2.99 17.64
CA PHE A 34 -24.56 -1.93 17.95
C PHE A 34 -24.96 -1.21 19.25
N VAL A 35 -24.80 -1.91 20.37
CA VAL A 35 -25.09 -1.38 21.71
C VAL A 35 -24.00 -0.39 22.12
N ASP A 36 -24.39 0.82 22.50
CA ASP A 36 -23.51 1.91 22.93
C ASP A 36 -22.34 2.20 21.96
N PRO A 37 -22.64 2.68 20.74
CA PRO A 37 -21.61 3.01 19.77
C PRO A 37 -20.71 4.12 20.28
N THR A 38 -19.40 3.94 20.09
CA THR A 38 -18.38 4.95 20.39
C THR A 38 -17.72 5.40 19.08
N PRO A 39 -17.82 6.68 18.67
CA PRO A 39 -18.58 7.80 19.24
C PRO A 39 -20.10 7.60 19.14
N SER A 40 -20.87 8.36 19.91
CA SER A 40 -22.33 8.23 19.94
C SER A 40 -22.94 8.59 18.57
N LEU A 41 -24.09 7.99 18.25
CA LEU A 41 -24.80 8.33 17.01
C LEU A 41 -25.30 9.78 17.00
N GLU A 42 -25.56 10.35 18.18
CA GLU A 42 -25.90 11.76 18.33
C GLU A 42 -24.73 12.67 17.96
N GLU A 43 -23.51 12.35 18.41
CA GLU A 43 -22.30 13.10 18.04
C GLU A 43 -22.08 13.07 16.51
N LEU A 44 -22.26 11.90 15.88
CA LEU A 44 -22.19 11.77 14.42
C LEU A 44 -23.26 12.62 13.72
N GLU A 45 -24.49 12.64 14.24
CA GLU A 45 -25.61 13.42 13.69
C GLU A 45 -25.35 14.93 13.77
N THR A 46 -24.86 15.42 14.90
CA THR A 46 -24.46 16.83 15.08
C THR A 46 -23.37 17.22 14.09
N ILE A 47 -22.29 16.45 13.99
CA ILE A 47 -21.16 16.77 13.10
C ILE A 47 -21.57 16.70 11.62
N LEU A 48 -22.47 15.77 11.27
CA LEU A 48 -23.01 15.68 9.92
C LEU A 48 -23.85 16.92 9.57
N LEU A 49 -24.68 17.39 10.49
CA LEU A 49 -25.46 18.62 10.32
C LEU A 49 -24.55 19.84 10.16
N GLU A 50 -23.55 19.99 11.02
CA GLU A 50 -22.55 21.07 10.92
C GLU A 50 -21.78 21.03 9.60
N PHE A 51 -21.43 19.83 9.11
CA PHE A 51 -20.80 19.66 7.81
C PHE A 51 -21.72 20.13 6.67
N ARG A 52 -23.01 19.79 6.70
CA ARG A 52 -24.00 20.27 5.71
C ARG A 52 -24.10 21.78 5.69
N HIS A 53 -24.20 22.42 6.86
CA HIS A 53 -24.22 23.88 6.96
C HIS A 53 -22.94 24.51 6.39
N ALA A 54 -21.77 23.94 6.71
CA ALA A 54 -20.50 24.45 6.18
C ALA A 54 -20.39 24.28 4.66
N VAL A 55 -20.93 23.19 4.08
CA VAL A 55 -21.01 23.00 2.62
C VAL A 55 -21.90 24.07 1.97
N MET A 56 -23.06 24.36 2.56
CA MET A 56 -23.97 25.40 2.06
C MET A 56 -23.34 26.80 2.10
N ASN A 57 -22.68 27.14 3.21
CA ASN A 57 -22.01 28.43 3.37
C ASN A 57 -20.85 28.61 2.37
N ALA A 58 -20.13 27.53 2.05
CA ALA A 58 -19.03 27.56 1.08
C ALA A 58 -19.48 27.69 -0.39
N LYS A 59 -20.80 27.69 -0.67
CA LYS A 59 -21.34 27.78 -2.05
C LYS A 59 -20.91 29.08 -2.75
N TYR A 60 -20.80 30.17 -2.01
CA TYR A 60 -20.40 31.49 -2.53
C TYR A 60 -18.88 31.67 -2.69
N ARG A 61 -18.10 30.59 -2.51
CA ARG A 61 -16.64 30.57 -2.67
C ARG A 61 -15.86 31.54 -1.78
N ASP A 62 -16.46 31.98 -0.67
CA ASP A 62 -15.72 32.69 0.38
C ASP A 62 -14.62 31.76 0.95
N GLN A 63 -13.38 32.25 0.95
CA GLN A 63 -12.22 31.53 1.44
C GLN A 63 -12.38 31.08 2.90
N ARG A 64 -13.00 31.91 3.76
CA ARG A 64 -13.27 31.54 5.16
C ARG A 64 -14.25 30.38 5.25
N ALA A 65 -15.34 30.43 4.48
CA ALA A 65 -16.32 29.36 4.42
C ALA A 65 -15.75 28.06 3.84
N ILE A 66 -14.84 28.15 2.84
CA ILE A 66 -14.12 27.00 2.28
C ILE A 66 -13.23 26.34 3.34
N LEU A 67 -12.48 27.14 4.12
CA LEU A 67 -11.62 26.64 5.19
C LEU A 67 -12.45 25.93 6.28
N LEU A 68 -13.55 26.55 6.71
CA LEU A 68 -14.47 25.95 7.69
C LEU A 68 -15.06 24.63 7.20
N ARG A 69 -15.52 24.58 5.94
CA ARG A 69 -16.01 23.33 5.32
C ARG A 69 -14.94 22.25 5.30
N ASN A 70 -13.69 22.59 4.96
CA ASN A 70 -12.59 21.63 4.93
C ASN A 70 -12.24 21.13 6.35
N GLN A 71 -12.37 21.98 7.37
CA GLN A 71 -12.22 21.59 8.77
C GLN A 71 -13.33 20.61 9.20
N LYS A 72 -14.60 20.95 8.97
CA LYS A 72 -15.74 20.07 9.27
C LYS A 72 -15.71 18.76 8.50
N ARG A 73 -15.21 18.78 7.26
CA ARG A 73 -14.93 17.56 6.49
C ARG A 73 -13.94 16.64 7.21
N LYS A 74 -12.83 17.18 7.73
CA LYS A 74 -11.82 16.38 8.48
C LYS A 74 -12.40 15.82 9.77
N GLU A 75 -13.21 16.60 10.46
CA GLU A 75 -13.90 16.20 11.69
C GLU A 75 -14.87 15.04 11.44
N LEU A 76 -15.72 15.15 10.42
CA LEU A 76 -16.61 14.05 10.01
C LEU A 76 -15.83 12.77 9.66
N PHE A 77 -14.72 12.90 8.93
CA PHE A 77 -13.85 11.75 8.63
C PHE A 77 -13.24 11.13 9.88
N ARG A 78 -12.86 11.94 10.87
CA ARG A 78 -12.32 11.45 12.14
C ARG A 78 -13.37 10.63 12.89
N VAL A 79 -14.60 11.14 13.00
CA VAL A 79 -15.71 10.46 13.69
C VAL A 79 -16.07 9.16 12.99
N LEU A 80 -16.25 9.18 11.66
CA LEU A 80 -16.48 7.96 10.87
C LEU A 80 -15.34 6.94 11.02
N ARG A 81 -14.10 7.41 11.20
CA ARG A 81 -12.96 6.52 11.42
C ARG A 81 -12.97 5.88 12.81
N ILE A 82 -13.27 6.65 13.86
CA ILE A 82 -13.37 6.09 15.21
C ILE A 82 -14.52 5.09 15.26
N LEU A 83 -15.67 5.43 14.68
CA LEU A 83 -16.83 4.54 14.58
C LEU A 83 -16.52 3.25 13.82
N SER A 84 -15.69 3.33 12.77
CA SER A 84 -15.24 2.13 12.04
C SER A 84 -14.42 1.17 12.90
N PHE A 85 -13.70 1.66 13.91
CA PHE A 85 -12.99 0.80 14.86
C PHE A 85 -13.94 0.13 15.84
N TYR A 86 -14.97 0.84 16.31
CA TYR A 86 -16.04 0.24 17.10
C TYR A 86 -16.74 -0.88 16.32
N VAL A 87 -17.15 -0.63 15.08
CA VAL A 87 -17.75 -1.65 14.20
C VAL A 87 -16.79 -2.82 13.99
N ALA A 88 -15.49 -2.56 13.79
CA ALA A 88 -14.51 -3.63 13.62
C ALA A 88 -14.42 -4.54 14.87
N ARG A 89 -14.54 -3.95 16.06
CA ARG A 89 -14.54 -4.67 17.33
C ARG A 89 -15.80 -5.50 17.52
N VAL A 90 -16.97 -4.95 17.20
CA VAL A 90 -18.26 -5.67 17.30
C VAL A 90 -18.34 -6.80 16.27
N ALA A 91 -17.85 -6.56 15.06
CA ALA A 91 -17.94 -7.53 13.97
C ALA A 91 -16.96 -8.70 14.12
N ASP A 92 -15.82 -8.52 14.80
CA ASP A 92 -14.75 -9.51 14.95
C ASP A 92 -14.37 -10.26 13.64
N GLY A 93 -14.45 -9.55 12.52
CA GLY A 93 -14.17 -10.11 11.18
C GLY A 93 -15.36 -10.74 10.45
N ASP A 94 -16.56 -10.76 11.03
CA ASP A 94 -17.80 -11.12 10.34
C ASP A 94 -18.19 -10.03 9.33
N GLU A 95 -18.14 -10.40 8.04
CA GLU A 95 -18.49 -9.51 6.95
C GLU A 95 -19.96 -9.06 6.99
N ARG A 96 -20.86 -9.88 7.53
CA ARG A 96 -22.29 -9.57 7.63
C ARG A 96 -22.52 -8.42 8.60
N LEU A 97 -21.89 -8.48 9.78
CA LEU A 97 -21.97 -7.42 10.78
C LEU A 97 -21.37 -6.10 10.26
N ILE A 98 -20.26 -6.18 9.50
CA ILE A 98 -19.70 -4.99 8.83
C ILE A 98 -20.69 -4.40 7.83
N LEU A 99 -21.34 -5.21 7.00
CA LEU A 99 -22.34 -4.73 6.03
C LEU A 99 -23.57 -4.12 6.71
N LEU A 100 -24.02 -4.69 7.85
CA LEU A 100 -25.15 -4.18 8.62
C LEU A 100 -24.91 -2.78 9.21
N SER A 101 -23.66 -2.41 9.44
CA SER A 101 -23.31 -1.06 9.91
C SER A 101 -23.29 0.00 8.79
N GLY A 102 -23.40 -0.41 7.52
CA GLY A 102 -23.26 0.48 6.35
C GLY A 102 -21.81 0.68 5.87
N TYR A 103 -20.83 0.06 6.52
CA TYR A 103 -19.45 0.01 6.03
C TYR A 103 -19.24 -1.10 5.00
N ALA A 104 -18.25 -0.92 4.12
CA ALA A 104 -17.83 -1.97 3.20
C ALA A 104 -16.71 -2.81 3.84
N PRO A 105 -16.78 -4.16 3.80
CA PRO A 105 -15.71 -5.01 4.29
C PRO A 105 -14.46 -4.88 3.41
N SER A 106 -13.28 -4.97 4.03
CA SER A 106 -12.01 -4.90 3.32
C SER A 106 -11.88 -6.00 2.28
N ARG A 107 -11.33 -5.67 1.12
CA ARG A 107 -11.04 -6.68 0.09
C ARG A 107 -10.01 -7.66 0.63
N THR A 108 -10.24 -8.95 0.41
CA THR A 108 -9.22 -9.98 0.61
C THR A 108 -8.08 -9.65 -0.34
N PRO A 109 -6.82 -9.53 0.12
CA PRO A 109 -5.70 -9.39 -0.80
C PRO A 109 -5.73 -10.59 -1.74
N GLY A 110 -5.84 -10.35 -3.05
CA GLY A 110 -5.70 -11.44 -4.01
C GLY A 110 -4.37 -12.16 -3.78
N SER A 111 -4.34 -13.46 -4.05
CA SER A 111 -3.08 -14.19 -4.19
C SER A 111 -2.31 -13.52 -5.31
N THR A 112 -1.40 -12.64 -4.95
CA THR A 112 -0.35 -12.18 -5.85
C THR A 112 0.52 -13.42 -6.05
N GLY A 113 0.46 -14.02 -7.24
CA GLY A 113 1.20 -15.25 -7.53
C GLY A 113 2.69 -15.12 -7.23
N ASP A 114 3.36 -16.27 -7.12
CA ASP A 114 4.81 -16.34 -6.93
C ASP A 114 5.54 -15.49 -7.98
N ASN A 115 6.70 -14.94 -7.59
CA ASN A 115 7.52 -14.19 -8.53
C ASN A 115 7.99 -15.14 -9.64
N PRO A 116 7.94 -14.73 -10.91
CA PRO A 116 8.51 -15.53 -11.98
C PRO A 116 10.03 -15.64 -11.82
N LYS A 117 10.63 -16.68 -12.40
CA LYS A 117 12.09 -16.75 -12.54
C LYS A 117 12.57 -15.50 -13.30
N PRO A 118 13.63 -14.80 -12.85
CA PRO A 118 14.16 -13.67 -13.58
C PRO A 118 14.70 -14.09 -14.95
N ASP A 119 14.35 -13.30 -15.96
CA ASP A 119 14.65 -13.56 -17.36
C ASP A 119 15.52 -12.43 -17.93
N ASN A 120 16.33 -12.77 -18.94
CA ASN A 120 17.21 -11.85 -19.66
C ASN A 120 18.17 -11.09 -18.72
N PHE A 121 18.74 -11.78 -17.73
CA PHE A 121 19.77 -11.23 -16.86
C PHE A 121 21.08 -11.03 -17.62
N ARG A 122 21.65 -9.82 -17.54
CA ARG A 122 22.86 -9.42 -18.27
C ARG A 122 23.79 -8.66 -17.35
N ALA A 123 25.08 -8.97 -17.44
CA ALA A 123 26.15 -8.21 -16.81
C ALA A 123 26.93 -7.50 -17.92
N LYS A 124 27.01 -6.17 -17.83
CA LYS A 124 27.74 -5.31 -18.78
C LYS A 124 28.90 -4.66 -18.04
N PRO A 125 30.14 -5.15 -18.24
CA PRO A 125 31.31 -4.50 -17.68
C PRO A 125 31.51 -3.15 -18.37
N GLU A 126 31.86 -2.13 -17.59
CA GLU A 126 32.20 -0.81 -18.11
C GLU A 126 33.73 -0.71 -18.23
N ILE A 127 34.22 -0.35 -19.41
CA ILE A 127 35.65 -0.33 -19.74
C ILE A 127 36.35 0.76 -18.91
N ASP A 128 37.53 0.45 -18.37
CA ASP A 128 38.34 1.33 -17.51
C ASP A 128 37.63 1.77 -16.23
N SER A 129 36.68 0.98 -15.76
CA SER A 129 35.98 1.22 -14.50
C SER A 129 35.92 -0.07 -13.68
N ASN A 130 36.13 0.05 -12.37
CA ASN A 130 35.97 -1.05 -11.42
C ASN A 130 34.48 -1.35 -11.15
N SER A 131 33.64 -1.29 -12.18
CA SER A 131 32.20 -1.38 -12.07
C SER A 131 31.55 -2.21 -13.17
N ILE A 132 30.41 -2.80 -12.80
CA ILE A 132 29.60 -3.60 -13.71
C ILE A 132 28.14 -3.20 -13.56
N ASP A 133 27.48 -3.04 -14.71
CA ASP A 133 26.05 -2.78 -14.78
C ASP A 133 25.30 -4.10 -14.95
N LEU A 134 24.48 -4.42 -13.95
CA LEU A 134 23.57 -5.56 -13.95
C LEU A 134 22.19 -5.12 -14.40
N LEU A 135 21.63 -5.81 -15.39
CA LEU A 135 20.30 -5.53 -15.93
C LEU A 135 19.48 -6.82 -15.98
N VAL A 136 18.20 -6.72 -15.63
CA VAL A 136 17.23 -7.79 -15.76
C VAL A 136 15.91 -7.23 -16.28
N ASN A 137 15.10 -8.06 -16.93
CA ASN A 137 13.75 -7.65 -17.30
C ASN A 137 12.93 -7.35 -16.02
N PRO A 138 12.06 -6.34 -16.00
CA PRO A 138 11.25 -6.06 -14.83
C PRO A 138 10.19 -7.15 -14.61
N GLY A 139 10.27 -7.86 -13.48
CA GLY A 139 9.28 -8.87 -13.09
C GLY A 139 8.08 -8.23 -12.40
N ARG A 140 6.86 -8.43 -12.90
CA ARG A 140 5.64 -8.15 -12.13
C ARG A 140 5.23 -9.46 -11.45
N PRO A 141 5.02 -9.51 -10.12
CA PRO A 141 4.74 -8.42 -9.17
C PRO A 141 5.91 -8.06 -8.22
N ALA A 142 7.16 -8.10 -8.71
CA ALA A 142 8.33 -7.80 -7.89
C ALA A 142 8.28 -6.37 -7.33
N ARG A 143 8.66 -6.22 -6.07
CA ARG A 143 8.79 -4.94 -5.36
C ARG A 143 10.24 -4.46 -5.31
N MET A 144 11.18 -5.41 -5.30
CA MET A 144 12.61 -5.16 -5.19
C MET A 144 13.37 -6.29 -5.90
N TYR A 145 14.62 -6.02 -6.22
CA TYR A 145 15.53 -6.93 -6.89
C TYR A 145 16.72 -7.16 -5.97
N GLN A 146 17.08 -8.43 -5.80
CA GLN A 146 18.26 -8.85 -5.05
C GLN A 146 19.30 -9.34 -6.05
N PHE A 147 20.27 -8.49 -6.33
CA PHE A 147 21.42 -8.83 -7.13
C PHE A 147 22.48 -9.44 -6.22
N GLU A 148 23.05 -10.55 -6.64
CA GLU A 148 24.11 -11.22 -5.92
C GLU A 148 25.31 -11.41 -6.80
N TYR A 149 26.50 -11.24 -6.22
CA TYR A 149 27.76 -11.41 -6.91
C TYR A 149 28.81 -12.09 -6.03
N ARG A 150 29.74 -12.81 -6.65
CA ARG A 150 30.91 -13.40 -5.99
C ARG A 150 32.08 -13.53 -6.96
N LYS A 151 33.29 -13.69 -6.44
CA LYS A 151 34.50 -13.92 -7.24
C LYS A 151 34.58 -15.40 -7.62
N LYS A 152 34.77 -15.72 -8.90
CA LYS A 152 34.68 -17.10 -9.43
C LYS A 152 35.71 -18.06 -8.81
N ASP A 153 36.94 -17.58 -8.61
CA ASP A 153 38.05 -18.38 -8.06
C ASP A 153 38.42 -17.98 -6.63
N GLY A 154 37.50 -17.35 -5.90
CA GLY A 154 37.77 -16.79 -4.58
C GLY A 154 36.79 -17.31 -3.53
N GLU A 155 35.83 -16.46 -3.21
CA GLU A 155 34.94 -16.62 -2.06
C GLU A 155 33.66 -17.36 -2.45
N ASP A 156 33.25 -18.35 -1.65
CA ASP A 156 32.01 -19.10 -1.89
C ASP A 156 30.76 -18.32 -1.42
N THR A 157 30.96 -17.20 -0.69
CA THR A 157 29.89 -16.35 -0.19
C THR A 157 29.39 -15.36 -1.24
N TRP A 158 28.08 -15.34 -1.47
CA TRP A 158 27.43 -14.36 -2.32
C TRP A 158 27.22 -13.03 -1.59
N HIS A 159 27.75 -11.94 -2.15
CA HIS A 159 27.44 -10.59 -1.68
C HIS A 159 26.08 -10.16 -2.23
N ILE A 160 25.24 -9.59 -1.35
CA ILE A 160 23.88 -9.18 -1.69
C ILE A 160 23.80 -7.66 -1.87
N GLN A 161 23.28 -7.23 -3.02
CA GLN A 161 22.97 -5.85 -3.34
C GLN A 161 21.49 -5.71 -3.69
N LEU A 162 20.76 -4.92 -2.90
CA LEU A 162 19.33 -4.66 -3.11
C LEU A 162 19.12 -3.44 -4.00
N SER A 163 18.17 -3.52 -4.93
CA SER A 163 17.76 -2.40 -5.79
C SER A 163 16.24 -2.37 -5.98
N SER A 164 15.63 -1.20 -5.94
CA SER A 164 14.22 -1.02 -6.31
C SER A 164 13.99 -1.06 -7.82
N ASN A 165 15.06 -0.99 -8.62
CA ASN A 165 15.02 -0.97 -10.08
C ASN A 165 15.50 -2.30 -10.64
N SER A 166 15.05 -2.64 -11.85
CA SER A 166 15.53 -3.81 -12.61
C SER A 166 16.96 -3.64 -13.16
N ARG A 167 17.69 -2.65 -12.65
CA ARG A 167 19.10 -2.37 -12.93
C ARG A 167 19.83 -2.09 -11.62
N CYS A 168 21.08 -2.51 -11.53
CA CYS A 168 21.95 -2.23 -10.42
C CYS A 168 23.39 -2.07 -10.92
N ARG A 169 24.10 -1.08 -10.37
CA ARG A 169 25.53 -0.90 -10.62
C ARG A 169 26.29 -1.36 -9.39
N ILE A 170 27.22 -2.29 -9.58
CA ILE A 170 28.17 -2.69 -8.53
C ILE A 170 29.49 -2.01 -8.84
N THR A 171 30.08 -1.35 -7.85
CA THR A 171 31.34 -0.61 -7.97
C THR A 171 32.39 -1.18 -7.02
N ASN A 172 33.64 -0.72 -7.15
CA ASN A 172 34.78 -1.14 -6.31
C ASN A 172 35.09 -2.64 -6.42
N LEU A 173 34.88 -3.23 -7.60
CA LEU A 173 35.31 -4.60 -7.89
C LEU A 173 36.81 -4.64 -8.20
N GLU A 174 37.44 -5.79 -7.98
CA GLU A 174 38.85 -5.99 -8.35
C GLU A 174 38.99 -6.02 -9.88
N ARG A 175 39.98 -5.28 -10.39
CA ARG A 175 40.29 -5.26 -11.83
C ARG A 175 40.89 -6.59 -12.26
N PHE A 176 40.66 -6.95 -13.51
CA PHE A 176 41.19 -8.16 -14.13
C PHE A 176 40.76 -9.44 -13.42
N GLN A 177 39.53 -9.44 -12.91
CA GLN A 177 38.97 -10.58 -12.20
C GLN A 177 37.61 -10.99 -12.79
N GLU A 178 37.36 -12.30 -12.84
CA GLU A 178 36.07 -12.86 -13.22
C GLU A 178 35.15 -12.98 -12.00
N TYR A 179 33.93 -12.46 -12.14
CA TYR A 179 32.87 -12.53 -11.14
C TYR A 179 31.68 -13.30 -11.69
N GLU A 180 30.99 -14.01 -10.80
CA GLU A 180 29.71 -14.65 -11.05
C GLU A 180 28.58 -13.79 -10.49
N PHE A 181 27.46 -13.74 -11.21
CA PHE A 181 26.30 -12.93 -10.86
C PHE A 181 25.03 -13.76 -10.95
N ARG A 182 24.09 -13.49 -10.05
CA ARG A 182 22.70 -13.96 -10.14
C ARG A 182 21.74 -12.91 -9.60
N VAL A 183 20.48 -12.96 -10.01
CA VAL A 183 19.46 -12.04 -9.50
C VAL A 183 18.22 -12.81 -9.07
N SER A 184 17.51 -12.31 -8.06
CA SER A 184 16.17 -12.78 -7.69
C SER A 184 15.19 -11.61 -7.53
N TYR A 185 13.91 -11.90 -7.75
CA TYR A 185 12.84 -10.95 -7.49
C TYR A 185 12.32 -11.12 -6.06
N ILE A 186 12.23 -10.01 -5.33
CA ILE A 186 11.58 -9.94 -4.01
C ILE A 186 10.19 -9.37 -4.21
N GLY A 187 9.18 -10.13 -3.79
CA GLY A 187 7.77 -9.80 -3.95
C GLY A 187 7.06 -9.77 -2.62
N LYS A 188 5.77 -10.11 -2.63
CA LYS A 188 4.99 -10.30 -1.41
C LYS A 188 5.31 -11.64 -0.73
N THR A 189 5.71 -12.64 -1.51
CA THR A 189 6.13 -13.96 -1.03
C THR A 189 7.63 -13.96 -0.72
N ALA A 190 8.03 -14.66 0.35
CA ALA A 190 9.44 -14.78 0.77
C ALA A 190 10.28 -15.74 -0.08
N LYS A 191 9.66 -16.46 -1.02
CA LYS A 191 10.35 -17.42 -1.89
C LYS A 191 11.12 -16.69 -2.97
N LEU A 192 12.44 -16.92 -3.01
CA LEU A 192 13.33 -16.37 -4.02
C LEU A 192 13.51 -17.38 -5.15
N PHE A 193 13.28 -16.92 -6.39
CA PHE A 193 13.64 -17.65 -7.60
C PHE A 193 14.81 -16.91 -8.24
N TYR A 194 15.94 -17.60 -8.38
CA TYR A 194 17.15 -17.03 -8.96
C TYR A 194 17.17 -17.19 -10.48
N SER A 195 17.80 -16.23 -11.15
CA SER A 195 18.20 -16.35 -12.56
C SER A 195 19.23 -17.44 -12.74
N ASP A 196 19.52 -17.76 -14.00
CA ASP A 196 20.74 -18.48 -14.33
C ASP A 196 21.97 -17.65 -13.93
N ILE A 197 23.04 -18.34 -13.52
CA ILE A 197 24.29 -17.71 -13.13
C ILE A 197 25.02 -17.27 -14.40
N ILE A 198 25.47 -16.02 -14.43
CA ILE A 198 26.29 -15.49 -15.53
C ILE A 198 27.65 -15.09 -14.97
N SER A 199 28.71 -15.33 -15.73
CA SER A 199 30.04 -14.83 -15.40
C SER A 199 30.43 -13.67 -16.31
N SER A 200 31.15 -12.70 -15.76
CA SER A 200 31.66 -11.56 -16.52
C SER A 200 32.98 -11.08 -15.94
N TYR A 201 33.84 -10.60 -16.83
CA TYR A 201 35.16 -10.11 -16.47
C TYR A 201 35.10 -8.60 -16.23
N VAL A 202 35.71 -8.15 -15.14
CA VAL A 202 35.82 -6.72 -14.78
C VAL A 202 37.17 -6.19 -15.26
N TYR A 203 37.17 -5.10 -16.02
CA TYR A 203 38.36 -4.51 -16.66
C TYR A 203 38.87 -3.25 -15.92
#